data_AF-A0A0H5CND9-F1
#
_entry.id   AF-A0A0H5CND9-F1
#
_cell.length_a   1.000
_cell.length_b   1.000
_cell.length_c   1.000
_cell.angle_alpha   90.00
_cell.angle_beta   90.00
_cell.angle_gamma   90.00
#
_symmetry.space_group_name_H-M   'P 1'
#
loop_
_entity.id
_entity.type
_entity.pdbx_description
1 polymer ?
#
loop_
_entity_poly.entity_id
_entity_poly.type
_entity_poly.pdbx_seq_one_letter_code
_entity_poly.pdbx_strand_id
1 'polypeptide(L)' 'MTDLTTPEERCDRTELLVDQCGCPQHRGDPNEPASGDFDATHRFTASFPGRCARCDNSIAVGDQIGSTPNGYICQECT' A
#
# COMPACT_ATOMS: atom_id res chain seq x y z
N MET A 1 -9.41 21.31 29.78
CA MET A 1 -8.68 20.17 29.17
C MET A 1 -9.68 19.03 29.13
N THR A 2 -10.44 18.92 28.05
CA THR A 2 -11.45 17.87 27.91
C THR A 2 -10.95 16.95 26.82
N ASP A 3 -10.35 15.84 27.23
CA ASP A 3 -9.94 14.75 26.35
C ASP A 3 -11.22 14.04 25.88
N LEU A 4 -11.71 14.45 24.71
CA LEU A 4 -12.78 13.79 23.98
C LEU A 4 -12.13 12.81 23.01
N THR A 5 -11.60 11.70 23.54
CA THR A 5 -11.30 10.53 22.73
C THR A 5 -12.64 9.90 22.34
N THR A 6 -13.18 10.30 21.19
CA THR A 6 -14.28 9.58 20.52
C THR A 6 -13.86 8.10 20.39
N PRO A 7 -14.75 7.14 20.68
CA PRO A 7 -14.42 5.73 20.54
C PRO A 7 -13.98 5.49 19.10
N GLU A 8 -12.70 5.20 18.91
CA GLU A 8 -12.12 4.97 17.59
C GLU A 8 -12.83 3.75 17.01
N GLU A 9 -13.71 3.94 16.02
CA GLU A 9 -14.45 2.84 15.40
C GLU A 9 -13.43 1.83 14.84
N ARG A 10 -13.58 0.55 15.22
CA ARG A 10 -12.69 -0.54 14.81
C ARG A 10 -13.42 -1.44 13.82
N CYS A 11 -12.67 -1.95 12.84
CA CYS A 11 -13.19 -2.93 11.92
C CYS A 11 -13.27 -4.32 12.58
N ASP A 12 -14.45 -4.94 12.60
CA ASP A 12 -14.64 -6.31 13.13
C ASP A 12 -13.80 -7.38 12.41
N ARG A 13 -13.37 -7.12 11.17
CA ARG A 13 -12.59 -8.09 10.37
C ARG A 13 -11.10 -8.03 10.64
N THR A 14 -10.58 -6.85 10.98
CA THR A 14 -9.12 -6.63 11.07
C THR A 14 -8.68 -6.06 12.41
N GLU A 15 -9.61 -5.68 13.29
CA GLU A 15 -9.39 -5.01 14.59
C GLU A 15 -8.65 -3.65 14.53
N LEU A 16 -8.17 -3.28 13.34
CA LEU A 16 -7.68 -1.94 12.98
C LEU A 16 -8.77 -0.90 13.15
N LEU A 17 -8.35 0.35 13.40
CA LEU A 17 -9.24 1.50 13.31
C LEU A 17 -9.82 1.61 11.89
N VAL A 18 -11.08 2.03 11.76
CA VAL A 18 -11.79 2.17 10.48
C VAL A 18 -11.00 3.05 9.52
N ASP A 19 -10.43 4.16 10.01
CA ASP A 19 -9.61 5.09 9.23
C ASP A 19 -8.28 4.46 8.74
N GLN A 20 -7.83 3.38 9.38
CA GLN A 20 -6.64 2.62 9.01
C GLN A 20 -6.98 1.29 8.30
N CYS A 21 -8.27 1.00 8.09
CA CYS A 21 -8.73 -0.28 7.60
C CYS A 21 -8.90 -0.25 6.07
N GLY A 22 -8.01 -0.94 5.36
CA GLY A 22 -8.09 -1.09 3.91
C GLY A 22 -9.10 -2.14 3.40
N CYS A 23 -10.04 -2.61 4.24
CA CYS A 23 -11.01 -3.60 3.81
C CYS A 23 -12.07 -2.98 2.88
N PRO A 24 -12.76 -3.75 2.02
CA PRO A 24 -13.72 -3.20 1.06
C PRO A 24 -14.86 -2.39 1.69
N GLN A 25 -15.14 -2.60 2.98
CA GLN A 25 -16.16 -1.89 3.74
C GLN A 25 -15.68 -0.50 4.23
N HIS A 26 -14.38 -0.32 4.45
CA HIS A 26 -13.81 0.88 5.09
C HIS A 26 -12.80 1.64 4.21
N ARG A 27 -12.33 1.04 3.11
CA ARG A 27 -11.36 1.62 2.17
C ARG A 27 -11.87 2.84 1.38
N GLY A 28 -13.11 3.28 1.59
CA GLY A 28 -13.74 4.33 0.79
C GLY A 28 -14.15 3.84 -0.61
N ASP A 29 -14.43 4.78 -1.52
CA ASP A 29 -14.82 4.42 -2.90
C ASP A 29 -13.69 3.63 -3.59
N PRO A 30 -13.98 2.45 -4.16
CA PRO A 30 -12.95 1.61 -4.78
C PRO A 30 -12.32 2.25 -6.03
N ASN A 31 -12.90 3.33 -6.57
CA ASN A 31 -12.37 4.12 -7.68
C ASN A 31 -11.71 5.42 -7.20
N GLU A 32 -11.86 5.80 -5.93
CA GLU A 32 -11.08 6.89 -5.38
C GLU A 32 -9.62 6.42 -5.18
N PRO A 33 -8.64 7.13 -5.75
CA PRO A 33 -7.25 6.86 -5.43
C PRO A 33 -7.07 7.07 -3.93
N ALA A 34 -6.47 6.09 -3.26
CA ALA A 34 -6.15 6.21 -1.84
C ALA A 34 -5.49 7.57 -1.61
N SER A 35 -6.08 8.41 -0.77
CA SER A 35 -5.57 9.73 -0.41
C SER A 35 -4.38 9.59 0.53
N GLY A 36 -3.38 8.83 0.12
CA GLY A 36 -2.01 9.05 0.53
C GLY A 36 -1.36 9.71 -0.66
N ASP A 37 -0.67 10.83 -0.46
CA ASP A 37 0.30 11.33 -1.42
C ASP A 37 1.07 10.13 -1.99
N PHE A 38 0.79 9.80 -3.26
CA PHE A 38 1.55 8.83 -4.03
C PHE A 38 2.90 9.46 -4.33
N ASP A 39 3.66 9.72 -3.27
CA ASP A 39 5.05 10.09 -3.36
C ASP A 39 5.76 8.87 -3.94
N ALA A 40 6.61 9.14 -4.93
CA ALA A 40 7.32 8.17 -5.77
C ALA A 40 8.34 7.28 -4.99
N THR A 41 8.15 7.13 -3.69
CA THR A 41 9.14 6.65 -2.73
C THR A 41 8.64 5.47 -1.88
N HIS A 42 7.52 4.85 -2.26
CA HIS A 42 7.11 3.58 -1.67
C HIS A 42 7.99 2.44 -2.21
N ARG A 43 9.21 2.36 -1.66
CA ARG A 43 10.17 1.27 -1.88
C ARG A 43 9.91 0.19 -0.86
N PHE A 44 9.83 -1.05 -1.33
CA PHE A 44 9.65 -2.23 -0.49
C PHE A 44 10.64 -3.31 -0.88
N THR A 45 10.89 -4.22 0.05
CA THR A 45 11.65 -5.43 -0.22
C THR A 45 10.73 -6.49 -0.80
N ALA A 46 11.08 -7.01 -1.97
CA ALA A 46 10.32 -8.09 -2.62
C ALA A 46 10.29 -9.33 -1.71
N SER A 47 9.08 -9.77 -1.37
CA SER A 47 8.87 -10.98 -0.55
C SER A 47 8.68 -12.23 -1.41
N PHE A 48 8.40 -12.05 -2.70
CA PHE A 48 8.21 -13.10 -3.69
C PHE A 48 8.98 -12.75 -4.96
N PRO A 49 9.47 -13.75 -5.73
CA PRO A 49 10.07 -13.49 -7.02
C PRO A 49 9.02 -12.96 -8.01
N GLY A 50 9.43 -12.07 -8.91
CA GLY A 50 8.55 -11.43 -9.88
C GLY A 50 9.30 -10.93 -11.12
N ARG A 51 8.61 -10.13 -11.95
CA ARG A 51 9.20 -9.42 -13.09
C ARG A 51 8.89 -7.93 -13.00
N CYS A 52 9.86 -7.11 -13.39
CA CYS A 52 9.68 -5.68 -13.49
C CYS A 52 8.73 -5.35 -14.64
N ALA A 53 7.65 -4.62 -14.34
CA ALA A 53 6.66 -4.21 -15.33
C ALA A 53 7.22 -3.27 -16.43
N ARG A 54 8.42 -2.70 -16.24
CA ARG A 54 9.03 -1.72 -17.16
C ARG A 54 10.11 -2.33 -18.08
N CYS A 55 11.04 -3.11 -17.52
CA CYS A 55 12.18 -3.66 -18.25
C CYS A 55 12.14 -5.19 -18.39
N ASP A 56 11.09 -5.83 -17.86
CA ASP A 56 10.92 -7.29 -17.81
C ASP A 56 12.04 -8.06 -17.08
N ASN A 57 12.95 -7.36 -16.39
CA ASN A 57 14.02 -7.98 -15.62
C ASN A 57 13.46 -8.74 -14.42
N SER A 58 14.15 -9.81 -14.01
CA SER A 58 13.76 -10.61 -12.86
C SER A 58 13.91 -9.82 -11.56
N ILE A 59 12.89 -9.90 -10.70
CA ILE A 59 12.91 -9.41 -9.32
C ILE A 59 13.09 -10.63 -8.43
N ALA A 60 14.17 -10.68 -7.66
CA ALA A 60 14.42 -11.70 -6.66
C ALA A 60 13.81 -11.31 -5.30
N VAL A 61 13.59 -12.32 -4.44
CA VAL A 61 13.25 -12.07 -3.03
C VAL A 61 14.41 -11.33 -2.37
N GLY A 62 14.13 -10.22 -1.70
CA GLY A 62 15.14 -9.34 -1.11
C GLY A 62 15.47 -8.10 -1.93
N ASP A 63 15.05 -8.03 -3.20
CA ASP A 63 15.30 -6.88 -4.05
C ASP A 63 14.45 -5.67 -3.63
N GLN A 64 14.99 -4.47 -3.79
CA GLN A 64 14.23 -3.23 -3.64
C GLN A 64 13.37 -3.01 -4.88
N ILE A 65 12.07 -2.84 -4.66
CA ILE A 65 11.07 -2.64 -5.71
C ILE A 65 10.18 -1.43 -5.41
N GLY A 66 9.72 -0.77 -6.46
CA GLY A 66 8.65 0.23 -6.40
C GLY A 66 7.31 -0.36 -6.82
N SER A 67 6.21 0.13 -6.23
CA SER A 67 4.85 -0.19 -6.71
C SER A 67 4.34 0.90 -7.62
N THR A 68 3.83 0.52 -8.79
CA THR A 68 3.16 1.40 -9.76
C THR A 68 1.75 0.89 -10.07
N PRO A 69 0.86 1.69 -10.68
CA PRO A 69 -0.45 1.21 -11.13
C PRO A 69 -0.38 0.03 -12.10
N ASN A 70 0.74 -0.12 -12.82
CA ASN A 70 0.96 -1.18 -13.81
C ASN A 70 1.67 -2.42 -13.25
N GLY A 71 1.94 -2.44 -11.94
CA GLY A 71 2.64 -3.53 -11.25
C GLY A 71 3.92 -3.08 -10.56
N TYR A 72 4.79 -4.05 -10.25
CA TYR A 72 6.05 -3.79 -9.55
C TYR A 72 7.19 -3.49 -10.52
N ILE A 73 8.04 -2.54 -10.17
CA ILE A 73 9.23 -2.17 -10.93
C ILE A 73 10.48 -2.36 -10.07
N CYS A 74 11.60 -2.77 -10.67
CA CYS A 74 12.88 -2.86 -9.96
C CYS A 74 13.42 -1.47 -9.62
N GLN A 75 14.33 -1.38 -8.64
CA GLN A 75 14.98 -0.14 -8.23
C GLN A 75 15.64 0.64 -9.38
N GLU A 76 16.15 -0.03 -10.41
CA GLU A 76 16.76 0.65 -11.57
C GLU A 76 15.73 1.27 -12.52
N CYS A 77 14.45 0.95 -12.34
CA CYS A 77 13.34 1.40 -13.17
C CYS A 77 12.44 2.43 -12.47
N THR A 78 12.64 2.68 -11.17
CA THR A 78 12.02 3.79 -10.43
C THR A 78 12.52 5.14 -10.92
#